data_AF-E9ATC8-F1
#
_entry.id   AF-E9ATC8-F1
#
_cell.length_a   1.000
_cell.length_b   1.000
_cell.length_c   1.000
_cell.angle_alpha   90.00
_cell.angle_beta   90.00
_cell.angle_gamma   90.00
#
_symmetry.space_group_name_H-M   'P 1'
#
loop_
_entity.id
_entity.type
_entity.pdbx_description
1 polymer ?
#
loop_
_entity_poly.entity_id
_entity_poly.type
_entity_poly.pdbx_seq_one_letter_code
_entity_poly.pdbx_strand_id
1 'polypeptide(L)'
;MVFVVVKGTNYPDEFTVERALTDALSSSEETPRGAADVNSPPHACASLPSTGTIVPGIAHILNKRHHVRLMLMSAQELATLWPQHQHRCDGTASTEPRENQEPEEVLGRYQALIDGLYARLKDAKDPVLADEFDNAERELRALTATLYSSLCTHADGPEAAVQQLYTKHEDPDLDEDTRLVVYHCRALLDPEWKANERVEEDEAALWFCGKPMEATLAKYCGRNEKSKVIVKVAPRKGPAPSCEPRMRYEDQRALYRAMCQRREAYKQLEDSELRDRVVQQSWSTGRLLLGAAAASSSHSEGKRMMTSLGSGTSSPATLCTDGLRPIFPCKEERELPIS
;
A
#
# COMPACT_ATOMS: atom_id res chain seq x y z
N MET A 1 22.19 13.03 -1.81
CA MET A 1 22.00 11.57 -1.69
C MET A 1 20.61 11.25 -2.24
N VAL A 2 20.47 10.28 -3.15
CA VAL A 2 19.14 9.95 -3.73
C VAL A 2 18.50 8.89 -2.86
N PHE A 3 17.37 9.21 -2.22
CA PHE A 3 16.59 8.23 -1.49
C PHE A 3 15.59 7.60 -2.45
N VAL A 4 15.64 6.28 -2.57
CA VAL A 4 14.65 5.49 -3.28
C VAL A 4 13.66 5.01 -2.24
N VAL A 5 12.45 5.55 -2.29
CA VAL A 5 11.35 5.09 -1.44
C VAL A 5 10.64 3.97 -2.20
N VAL A 6 10.83 2.75 -1.72
CA VAL A 6 10.17 1.55 -2.24
C VAL A 6 8.84 1.41 -1.50
N LYS A 7 7.74 1.63 -2.23
CA LYS A 7 6.38 1.45 -1.73
C LYS A 7 5.79 0.17 -2.30
N GLY A 8 5.22 -0.64 -1.43
CA GLY A 8 4.44 -1.81 -1.85
C GLY A 8 3.22 -1.38 -2.66
N THR A 9 2.80 -2.23 -3.59
CA THR A 9 1.46 -2.14 -4.20
C THR A 9 0.59 -3.32 -3.75
N ASN A 10 -0.68 -3.32 -4.15
CA ASN A 10 -1.60 -4.44 -3.91
C ASN A 10 -1.15 -5.74 -4.62
N TYR A 11 -0.25 -5.65 -5.61
CA TYR A 11 0.27 -6.79 -6.34
C TYR A 11 1.64 -7.23 -5.78
N PRO A 12 1.90 -8.55 -5.73
CA PRO A 12 3.14 -9.08 -5.14
C PRO A 12 4.40 -8.63 -5.90
N ASP A 13 4.29 -8.47 -7.23
CA ASP A 13 5.45 -8.25 -8.11
C ASP A 13 5.68 -6.76 -8.47
N GLU A 14 4.90 -5.85 -7.89
CA GLU A 14 4.87 -4.44 -8.29
C GLU A 14 5.20 -3.53 -7.12
N PHE A 15 6.11 -2.58 -7.39
CA PHE A 15 6.51 -1.55 -6.44
C PHE A 15 6.46 -0.18 -7.09
N THR A 16 6.05 0.81 -6.30
CA THR A 16 6.21 2.20 -6.67
C THR A 16 7.55 2.68 -6.12
N VAL A 17 8.48 2.98 -7.02
CA VAL A 17 9.74 3.61 -6.67
C VAL A 17 9.55 5.12 -6.79
N GLU A 18 9.63 5.81 -5.64
CA GLU A 18 9.63 7.27 -5.59
C GLU A 18 11.07 7.76 -5.38
N ARG A 19 11.48 8.74 -6.19
CA ARG A 19 12.75 9.43 -6.02
C ARG A 19 12.55 10.62 -5.08
N ALA A 20 13.13 10.59 -3.89
CA ALA A 20 13.22 11.77 -3.02
C ALA A 20 14.65 12.31 -3.03
N LEU A 21 14.83 13.57 -3.44
CA LEU A 21 16.03 14.35 -3.14
C LEU A 21 15.76 15.07 -1.81
N THR A 22 16.47 14.71 -0.75
CA THR A 22 16.53 15.56 0.44
C THR A 22 17.58 16.65 0.17
N ASP A 23 17.10 17.88 -0.02
CA ASP A 23 17.86 19.09 0.26
C ASP A 23 17.84 19.31 1.77
N ALA A 24 18.77 18.67 2.48
CA ALA A 24 19.12 19.05 3.84
C ALA A 24 20.58 18.63 4.10
N LEU A 25 21.50 19.55 3.78
CA LEU A 25 22.74 19.67 4.53
C LEU A 25 22.41 20.41 5.83
N SER A 26 22.60 19.75 6.95
CA SER A 26 22.95 20.37 8.23
C SER A 26 23.91 19.41 8.92
N SER A 27 25.19 19.39 8.54
CA SER A 27 26.26 20.24 9.09
C SER A 27 26.40 20.12 10.62
N SER A 28 27.20 19.15 11.05
CA SER A 28 28.11 19.34 12.18
C SER A 28 29.44 18.64 11.88
N GLU A 29 30.13 19.11 10.84
CA GLU A 29 31.59 19.00 10.80
C GLU A 29 32.14 20.36 11.26
N GLU A 30 32.22 20.54 12.57
CA GLU A 30 33.32 21.33 13.13
C GLU A 30 34.39 20.35 13.56
N THR A 31 35.52 20.40 12.86
CA THR A 31 36.76 19.79 13.27
C THR A 31 37.30 20.56 14.49
N PRO A 32 37.65 19.88 15.59
CA PRO A 32 38.86 20.26 16.31
C PRO A 32 39.89 19.15 16.14
N ARG A 33 41.07 19.54 15.66
CA ARG A 33 42.29 18.75 15.80
C ARG A 33 42.51 18.48 17.30
N GLY A 34 42.63 17.21 17.70
CA GLY A 34 43.13 16.89 19.02
C GLY A 34 42.93 15.43 19.44
N ALA A 35 44.01 14.65 19.32
CA ALA A 35 44.43 13.51 20.14
C ALA A 35 43.47 12.32 20.41
N ALA A 36 44.00 11.13 20.07
CA ALA A 36 43.73 9.79 20.57
C ALA A 36 42.75 9.62 21.75
N ASP A 37 41.79 8.71 21.60
CA ASP A 37 41.71 7.55 22.51
C ASP A 37 40.78 6.43 22.01
N VAL A 38 40.96 5.28 22.63
CA VAL A 38 40.64 3.90 22.27
C VAL A 38 39.23 3.46 22.71
N ASN A 39 38.66 2.51 21.95
CA ASN A 39 37.54 1.59 22.28
C ASN A 39 36.08 2.11 22.29
N SER A 40 35.31 1.72 21.26
CA SER A 40 33.89 1.29 21.35
C SER A 40 33.50 0.47 20.10
N PRO A 41 32.58 -0.52 20.20
CA PRO A 41 32.33 -1.51 19.15
C PRO A 41 31.42 -0.98 18.03
N PRO A 42 31.49 -1.55 16.81
CA PRO A 42 30.72 -1.04 15.68
C PRO A 42 29.28 -1.58 15.72
N HIS A 43 28.30 -0.71 15.97
CA HIS A 43 26.94 -0.95 15.47
C HIS A 43 27.01 -0.81 13.94
N ALA A 44 27.01 -1.95 13.26
CA ALA A 44 26.95 -2.03 11.81
C ALA A 44 25.57 -1.54 11.33
N CYS A 45 25.45 -0.23 11.09
CA CYS A 45 24.51 0.25 10.10
C CYS A 45 25.03 -0.24 8.74
N ALA A 46 24.37 -1.25 8.18
CA ALA A 46 24.59 -1.70 6.81
C ALA A 46 24.24 -0.55 5.86
N SER A 47 25.22 0.30 5.59
CA SER A 47 25.17 1.25 4.50
C SER A 47 25.20 0.46 3.19
N LEU A 48 24.15 0.63 2.38
CA LEU A 48 24.09 0.08 1.03
C LEU A 48 25.38 0.45 0.27
N PRO A 49 26.09 -0.52 -0.34
CA PRO A 49 27.37 -0.28 -0.99
C PRO A 49 27.21 0.74 -2.12
N SER A 50 27.98 1.82 -2.04
CA SER A 50 27.87 3.05 -2.82
C SER A 50 28.17 2.93 -4.32
N THR A 51 28.34 1.72 -4.85
CA THR A 51 28.52 1.45 -6.29
C THR A 51 27.80 0.20 -6.79
N GLY A 52 27.02 -0.48 -5.94
CA GLY A 52 26.20 -1.63 -6.33
C GLY A 52 24.84 -1.17 -6.84
N THR A 53 24.40 -1.71 -7.97
CA THR A 53 23.06 -1.50 -8.53
C THR A 53 22.01 -1.64 -7.41
N ILE A 54 21.01 -0.77 -7.32
CA ILE A 54 19.93 -0.84 -6.29
C ILE A 54 19.06 -2.10 -6.47
N VAL A 55 19.24 -2.80 -7.59
CA VAL A 55 18.43 -3.93 -8.04
C VAL A 55 18.45 -5.13 -7.09
N PRO A 56 19.60 -5.64 -6.60
CA PRO A 56 19.63 -6.78 -5.67
C PRO A 56 18.91 -6.45 -4.36
N GLY A 57 19.08 -5.23 -3.83
CA GLY A 57 18.38 -4.80 -2.61
C GLY A 57 16.85 -4.73 -2.80
N ILE A 58 16.38 -4.24 -3.94
CA ILE A 58 14.93 -4.24 -4.26
C ILE A 58 14.43 -5.68 -4.45
N ALA A 59 15.19 -6.53 -5.14
CA ALA A 59 14.85 -7.93 -5.35
C ALA A 59 14.78 -8.71 -4.03
N HIS A 60 15.71 -8.45 -3.11
CA HIS A 60 15.72 -9.01 -1.77
C HIS A 60 14.44 -8.65 -1.00
N ILE A 61 14.12 -7.36 -0.90
CA ILE A 61 12.90 -6.88 -0.24
C ILE A 61 11.65 -7.54 -0.83
N LEU A 62 11.61 -7.70 -2.15
CA LEU A 62 10.53 -8.38 -2.87
C LEU A 62 10.39 -9.85 -2.50
N ASN A 63 11.49 -10.59 -2.60
CA ASN A 63 11.54 -12.00 -2.25
C ASN A 63 11.11 -12.22 -0.80
N LYS A 64 11.58 -11.36 0.12
CA LYS A 64 11.23 -11.41 1.53
C LYS A 64 9.78 -11.03 1.80
N ARG A 65 9.28 -9.97 1.18
CA ARG A 65 7.86 -9.60 1.25
C ARG A 65 6.96 -10.73 0.77
N HIS A 66 7.29 -11.35 -0.36
CA HIS A 66 6.55 -12.49 -0.91
C HIS A 66 6.61 -13.70 0.03
N HIS A 67 7.80 -14.02 0.54
CA HIS A 67 7.98 -15.13 1.47
C HIS A 67 7.18 -14.94 2.76
N VAL A 68 7.26 -13.75 3.39
CA VAL A 68 6.48 -13.41 4.58
C VAL A 68 4.98 -13.52 4.29
N ARG A 69 4.51 -13.05 3.13
CA ARG A 69 3.09 -13.20 2.73
C ARG A 69 2.67 -14.67 2.69
N LEU A 70 3.49 -15.55 2.12
CA LEU A 70 3.19 -16.97 2.07
C LEU A 70 3.21 -17.60 3.48
N MET A 71 4.17 -17.21 4.32
CA MET A 71 4.26 -17.63 5.71
C MET A 71 3.02 -17.21 6.51
N LEU A 72 2.50 -16.01 6.30
CA LEU A 72 1.31 -15.52 7.02
C LEU A 72 0.07 -16.40 6.78
N MET A 73 -0.09 -16.94 5.57
CA MET A 73 -1.19 -17.88 5.29
C MET A 73 -1.09 -19.12 6.17
N SER A 74 0.10 -19.74 6.27
CA SER A 74 0.32 -20.88 7.16
C SER A 74 0.26 -20.50 8.64
N ALA A 75 0.72 -19.31 9.00
CA ALA A 75 0.74 -18.83 10.38
C ALA A 75 -0.68 -18.66 10.92
N GLN A 76 -1.58 -18.12 10.09
CA GLN A 76 -2.98 -17.95 10.42
C GLN A 76 -3.67 -19.30 10.65
N GLU A 77 -3.43 -20.30 9.80
CA GLU A 77 -3.97 -21.65 10.00
C GLU A 77 -3.40 -22.32 11.26
N LEU A 78 -2.13 -22.10 11.60
CA LEU A 78 -1.60 -22.60 12.87
C LEU A 78 -2.23 -21.91 14.09
N ALA A 79 -2.60 -20.64 13.99
CA ALA A 79 -3.28 -19.95 15.09
C ALA A 79 -4.71 -20.49 15.30
N THR A 80 -5.41 -20.87 14.22
CA THR A 80 -6.76 -21.46 14.31
C THR A 80 -6.73 -22.91 14.84
N LEU A 81 -5.70 -23.68 14.48
CA LEU A 81 -5.53 -25.08 14.91
C LEU A 81 -4.96 -25.22 16.33
N TRP A 82 -4.39 -24.14 16.89
CA TRP A 82 -3.74 -24.15 18.20
C TRP A 82 -4.58 -24.77 19.33
N PRO A 83 -5.86 -24.40 19.54
CA PRO A 83 -6.64 -24.92 20.68
C PRO A 83 -6.80 -26.44 20.61
N GLN A 84 -6.97 -27.00 19.41
CA GLN A 84 -7.13 -28.44 19.21
C GLN A 84 -5.82 -29.18 19.48
N HIS A 85 -4.69 -28.60 19.05
CA HIS A 85 -3.36 -29.14 19.32
C HIS A 85 -3.07 -29.17 20.83
N GLN A 86 -3.37 -28.07 21.54
CA GLN A 86 -3.15 -27.98 22.98
C GLN A 86 -3.93 -29.04 23.75
N HIS A 87 -5.23 -29.20 23.47
CA HIS A 87 -6.05 -30.24 24.11
C HIS A 87 -5.53 -31.67 23.89
N ARG A 88 -4.95 -31.96 22.72
CA ARG A 88 -4.37 -33.28 22.42
C ARG A 88 -3.06 -33.52 23.18
N CYS A 89 -2.22 -32.49 23.34
CA CYS A 89 -0.99 -32.59 24.13
C CYS A 89 -1.28 -32.73 25.63
N ASP A 90 -2.23 -31.96 26.16
CA ASP A 90 -2.56 -31.95 27.58
C ASP A 90 -3.25 -33.23 28.06
N GLY A 91 -3.92 -33.97 27.16
CA GLY A 91 -4.58 -35.24 27.46
C GLY A 91 -3.65 -36.36 27.96
N THR A 92 -2.33 -36.16 27.94
CA THR A 92 -1.32 -37.11 28.42
C THR A 92 -0.66 -36.72 29.74
N ALA A 93 -0.91 -35.52 30.28
CA ALA A 93 -0.30 -35.03 31.52
C ALA A 93 -1.36 -34.81 32.63
N SER A 94 -1.24 -35.58 33.70
CA SER A 94 -2.03 -35.42 34.92
C SER A 94 -1.83 -34.03 35.56
N THR A 95 -2.92 -33.26 35.61
CA THR A 95 -3.34 -32.30 36.65
C THR A 95 -2.26 -31.63 37.50
N GLU A 96 -1.77 -30.47 37.06
CA GLU A 96 -1.44 -29.34 37.94
C GLU A 96 -1.88 -28.04 37.23
N PRO A 97 -2.76 -27.20 37.82
CA PRO A 97 -3.39 -26.05 37.17
C PRO A 97 -2.57 -24.74 37.35
N ARG A 98 -1.26 -24.79 37.11
CA ARG A 98 -0.39 -23.60 37.19
C ARG A 98 0.57 -23.61 36.00
N GLU A 99 0.63 -22.48 35.30
CA GLU A 99 1.50 -22.15 34.14
C GLU A 99 0.86 -22.14 32.72
N ASN A 100 -0.47 -22.21 32.58
CA ASN A 100 -1.13 -22.08 31.26
C ASN A 100 -1.19 -20.63 30.70
N GLN A 101 -0.69 -19.62 31.42
CA GLN A 101 -0.76 -18.22 30.96
C GLN A 101 0.29 -17.89 29.88
N GLU A 102 1.47 -18.50 29.94
CA GLU A 102 2.53 -18.25 28.96
C GLU A 102 2.15 -18.61 27.51
N PRO A 103 1.55 -19.78 27.20
CA PRO A 103 1.20 -20.11 25.81
C PRO A 103 0.09 -19.22 25.23
N GLU A 104 -0.89 -18.80 26.05
CA GLU A 104 -1.95 -17.89 25.61
C GLU A 104 -1.40 -16.47 25.32
N GLU A 105 -0.45 -15.99 26.14
CA GLU A 105 0.23 -14.72 25.88
C GLU A 105 1.07 -14.77 24.60
N VAL A 106 1.79 -15.87 24.37
CA VAL A 106 2.57 -16.06 23.14
C VAL A 106 1.65 -16.12 21.92
N LEU A 107 0.51 -16.81 22.02
CA LEU A 107 -0.50 -16.85 20.95
C LEU A 107 -1.06 -15.46 20.67
N GLY A 108 -1.35 -14.67 21.71
CA GLY A 108 -1.80 -13.28 21.56
C GLY A 108 -0.78 -12.41 20.83
N ARG A 109 0.50 -12.53 21.17
CA ARG A 109 1.61 -11.85 20.46
C ARG A 109 1.73 -12.32 19.01
N TYR A 110 1.60 -13.62 18.78
CA TYR A 110 1.64 -14.22 17.45
C TYR A 110 0.51 -13.69 16.55
N GLN A 111 -0.71 -13.64 17.07
CA GLN A 111 -1.86 -13.09 16.34
C GLN A 111 -1.69 -11.59 16.06
N ALA A 112 -1.24 -10.82 17.06
CA ALA A 112 -0.99 -9.39 16.88
C ALA A 112 0.10 -9.12 15.82
N LEU A 113 1.13 -9.96 15.77
CA LEU A 113 2.18 -9.90 14.76
C LEU A 113 1.63 -10.24 13.37
N ILE A 114 0.80 -11.27 13.23
CA ILE A 114 0.13 -11.62 11.97
C ILE A 114 -0.69 -10.45 11.45
N ASP A 115 -1.54 -9.86 12.30
CA ASP A 115 -2.40 -8.74 11.93
C ASP A 115 -1.58 -7.49 11.56
N GLY A 116 -0.53 -7.21 12.32
CA GLY A 116 0.41 -6.13 12.05
C GLY A 116 1.13 -6.29 10.72
N LEU A 117 1.59 -7.51 10.40
CA LEU A 117 2.24 -7.80 9.12
C LEU A 117 1.26 -7.75 7.94
N TYR A 118 0.02 -8.21 8.10
CA TYR A 118 -1.00 -8.04 7.06
C TYR A 118 -1.31 -6.57 6.79
N ALA A 119 -1.45 -5.76 7.84
CA ALA A 119 -1.63 -4.32 7.70
C ALA A 119 -0.43 -3.68 7.00
N ARG A 120 0.79 -4.09 7.38
CA ARG A 120 2.03 -3.58 6.79
C ARG A 120 2.22 -3.99 5.33
N LEU A 121 1.85 -5.21 4.95
CA LEU A 121 1.90 -5.68 3.57
C LEU A 121 0.92 -4.95 2.65
N LYS A 122 -0.22 -4.49 3.20
CA LYS A 122 -1.23 -3.67 2.51
C LYS A 122 -0.87 -2.18 2.48
N ASP A 123 0.02 -1.73 3.35
CA ASP A 123 0.43 -0.34 3.38
C ASP A 123 1.29 0.02 2.15
N ALA A 124 0.77 0.96 1.37
CA ALA A 124 1.43 1.51 0.20
C ALA A 124 2.02 2.90 0.47
N LYS A 125 1.86 3.46 1.68
CA LYS A 125 2.24 4.83 2.00
C LYS A 125 3.63 4.92 2.62
N ASP A 126 3.96 4.03 3.55
CA ASP A 126 5.22 4.15 4.28
C ASP A 126 6.37 3.38 3.60
N PRO A 127 7.58 3.96 3.55
CA PRO A 127 8.74 3.33 2.95
C PRO A 127 9.08 2.01 3.65
N VAL A 128 9.50 1.01 2.89
CA VAL A 128 9.97 -0.29 3.42
C VAL A 128 11.48 -0.22 3.70
N LEU A 129 11.90 -0.67 4.88
CA LEU A 129 13.32 -0.84 5.21
C LEU A 129 13.84 -2.20 4.70
N ALA A 130 15.13 -2.29 4.38
CA ALA A 130 15.71 -3.50 3.80
C ALA A 130 15.50 -4.75 4.67
N ASP A 131 15.79 -4.63 5.98
CA ASP A 131 15.78 -5.76 6.91
C ASP A 131 14.42 -5.96 7.62
N GLU A 132 13.40 -5.16 7.27
CA GLU A 132 12.11 -5.17 7.96
C GLU A 132 11.43 -6.54 7.90
N PHE A 133 11.37 -7.10 6.69
CA PHE A 133 10.75 -8.40 6.45
C PHE A 133 11.63 -9.57 6.92
N ASP A 134 12.96 -9.41 6.96
CA ASP A 134 13.85 -10.42 7.57
C ASP A 134 13.64 -10.55 9.07
N ASN A 135 13.47 -9.42 9.75
CA ASN A 135 13.18 -9.40 11.18
C ASN A 135 11.80 -10.01 11.45
N ALA A 136 10.79 -9.68 10.64
CA ALA A 136 9.46 -10.27 10.72
C ALA A 136 9.47 -11.80 10.50
N GLU A 137 10.20 -12.28 9.49
CA GLU A 137 10.40 -13.72 9.22
C GLU A 137 11.01 -14.43 10.43
N ARG A 138 12.06 -13.85 11.03
CA ARG A 138 12.75 -14.41 12.20
C ARG A 138 11.85 -14.44 13.42
N GLU A 139 11.11 -13.36 13.68
CA GLU A 139 10.21 -13.26 14.82
C GLU A 139 9.05 -14.25 14.69
N LEU A 140 8.46 -14.37 13.49
CA LEU A 140 7.38 -15.32 13.24
C LEU A 140 7.85 -16.76 13.45
N ARG A 141 9.04 -17.13 12.94
CA ARG A 141 9.64 -18.45 13.21
C ARG A 141 9.90 -18.70 14.68
N ALA A 142 10.42 -17.72 15.41
CA ALA A 142 10.70 -17.85 16.83
C ALA A 142 9.41 -18.13 17.63
N LEU A 143 8.35 -17.36 17.35
CA LEU A 143 7.05 -17.56 18.01
C LEU A 143 6.45 -18.92 17.64
N THR A 144 6.50 -19.34 16.37
CA THR A 144 6.04 -20.67 15.95
C THR A 144 6.82 -21.78 16.65
N ALA A 145 8.14 -21.63 16.83
CA ALA A 145 8.97 -22.60 17.54
C ALA A 145 8.63 -22.68 19.04
N THR A 146 8.26 -21.56 19.66
CA THR A 146 7.80 -21.55 21.06
C THR A 146 6.42 -22.17 21.24
N LEU A 147 5.48 -21.92 20.32
CA LEU A 147 4.15 -22.51 20.34
C LEU A 147 4.24 -24.02 20.08
N TYR A 148 4.85 -24.42 18.98
CA TYR A 148 4.92 -25.82 18.55
C TYR A 148 6.27 -26.46 18.90
N SER A 149 6.70 -26.33 20.16
CA SER A 149 8.03 -26.78 20.60
C SER A 149 8.31 -28.26 20.31
N SER A 150 7.28 -29.12 20.42
CA SER A 150 7.35 -30.56 20.16
C SER A 150 7.62 -30.95 18.70
N LEU A 151 7.28 -30.06 17.76
CA LEU A 151 7.44 -30.28 16.32
C LEU A 151 8.61 -29.49 15.74
N CYS A 152 8.87 -28.30 16.29
CA CYS A 152 9.79 -27.32 15.74
C CYS A 152 11.19 -27.37 16.36
N THR A 153 11.38 -28.04 17.50
CA THR A 153 12.67 -28.11 18.21
C THR A 153 13.28 -29.50 18.09
N HIS A 154 14.53 -29.57 17.61
CA HIS A 154 15.30 -30.81 17.55
C HIS A 154 16.69 -30.64 18.18
N ALA A 155 17.22 -31.71 18.77
CA ALA A 155 18.51 -31.69 19.47
C ALA A 155 19.69 -31.35 18.54
N ASP A 156 19.62 -31.81 17.29
CA ASP A 156 20.66 -31.62 16.27
C ASP A 156 20.56 -30.28 15.51
N GLY A 157 19.66 -29.39 15.92
CA GLY A 157 19.48 -28.05 15.35
C GLY A 157 18.25 -27.88 14.43
N PRO A 158 18.07 -26.68 13.84
CA PRO A 158 16.86 -26.32 13.10
C PRO A 158 16.70 -27.09 11.78
N GLU A 159 17.81 -27.42 11.11
CA GLU A 159 17.76 -28.19 9.85
C GLU A 159 17.27 -29.63 10.07
N ALA A 160 17.69 -30.25 11.18
CA ALA A 160 17.22 -31.58 11.57
C ALA A 160 15.72 -31.56 11.94
N ALA A 161 15.25 -30.49 12.58
CA ALA A 161 13.81 -30.31 12.85
C ALA A 161 13.00 -30.24 11.55
N VAL A 162 13.49 -29.51 10.54
CA VAL A 162 12.85 -29.46 9.21
C VAL A 162 12.81 -30.85 8.58
N GLN A 163 13.93 -31.58 8.54
CA GLN A 163 13.98 -32.95 8.00
C GLN A 163 13.02 -33.91 8.72
N GLN A 164 12.89 -33.77 10.05
CA GLN A 164 11.93 -34.54 10.84
C GLN A 164 10.49 -34.23 10.41
N LEU A 165 10.16 -32.96 10.14
CA LEU A 165 8.83 -32.58 9.64
C LEU A 165 8.54 -33.15 8.25
N TYR A 166 9.54 -33.19 7.36
CA TYR A 166 9.42 -33.86 6.06
C TYR A 166 9.11 -35.36 6.24
N THR A 167 9.88 -36.03 7.09
CA THR A 167 9.68 -37.46 7.39
C THR A 167 8.27 -37.71 7.95
N LYS A 168 7.86 -36.93 8.96
CA LYS A 168 6.52 -37.03 9.56
C LYS A 168 5.38 -36.77 8.58
N HIS A 169 5.56 -35.85 7.63
CA HIS A 169 4.54 -35.59 6.62
C HIS A 169 4.37 -36.79 5.67
N GLU A 170 5.45 -37.50 5.35
CA GLU A 170 5.42 -38.65 4.45
C GLU A 170 4.83 -39.91 5.10
N ASP A 171 4.74 -39.95 6.44
CA ASP A 171 4.14 -41.07 7.17
C ASP A 171 2.64 -41.21 6.86
N PRO A 172 2.19 -42.34 6.27
CA PRO A 172 0.79 -42.54 5.88
C PRO A 172 -0.14 -42.74 7.07
N ASP A 173 0.39 -43.23 8.19
CA ASP A 173 -0.36 -43.57 9.40
C ASP A 173 -0.65 -42.35 10.30
N LEU A 174 -0.12 -41.17 9.93
CA LEU A 174 -0.34 -39.93 10.68
C LEU A 174 -1.77 -39.42 10.47
N ASP A 175 -2.40 -39.00 11.57
CA ASP A 175 -3.71 -38.36 11.57
C ASP A 175 -3.72 -37.08 10.70
N GLU A 176 -4.83 -36.84 9.99
CA GLU A 176 -4.94 -35.75 9.00
C GLU A 176 -4.74 -34.38 9.64
N ASP A 177 -5.32 -34.14 10.82
CA ASP A 177 -5.18 -32.89 11.57
C ASP A 177 -3.73 -32.62 11.98
N THR A 178 -3.01 -33.68 12.37
CA THR A 178 -1.59 -33.56 12.76
C THR A 178 -0.71 -33.37 11.53
N ARG A 179 -1.03 -34.04 10.42
CA ARG A 179 -0.35 -33.84 9.13
C ARG A 179 -0.51 -32.39 8.65
N LEU A 180 -1.67 -31.78 8.86
CA LEU A 180 -1.92 -30.37 8.52
C LEU A 180 -1.06 -29.41 9.36
N VAL A 181 -0.97 -29.63 10.67
CA VAL A 181 -0.07 -28.83 11.56
C VAL A 181 1.38 -28.99 11.11
N VAL A 182 1.84 -30.23 10.85
CA VAL A 182 3.20 -30.50 10.37
C VAL A 182 3.48 -29.78 9.04
N TYR A 183 2.53 -29.77 8.11
CA TYR A 183 2.64 -29.05 6.85
C TYR A 183 2.85 -27.54 7.07
N HIS A 184 2.04 -26.91 7.92
CA HIS A 184 2.17 -25.48 8.18
C HIS A 184 3.44 -25.13 8.98
N CYS A 185 3.84 -25.95 9.96
CA CYS A 185 5.11 -25.78 10.66
C CYS A 185 6.30 -25.88 9.70
N ARG A 186 6.27 -26.84 8.76
CA ARG A 186 7.28 -26.98 7.70
C ARG A 186 7.35 -25.72 6.82
N ALA A 187 6.20 -25.20 6.37
CA ALA A 187 6.16 -24.01 5.53
C ALA A 187 6.77 -22.76 6.18
N LEU A 188 6.75 -22.69 7.51
CA LEU A 188 7.32 -21.57 8.28
C LEU A 188 8.80 -21.75 8.59
N LEU A 189 9.22 -22.97 8.95
CA LEU A 189 10.59 -23.25 9.39
C LEU A 189 11.58 -23.43 8.24
N ASP A 190 11.13 -23.97 7.12
CA ASP A 190 11.99 -24.24 5.97
C ASP A 190 12.32 -22.94 5.21
N PRO A 191 13.59 -22.47 5.21
CA PRO A 191 13.98 -21.24 4.52
C PRO A 191 13.89 -21.37 3.00
N GLU A 192 13.99 -22.59 2.47
CA GLU A 192 13.93 -22.91 1.05
C GLU A 192 12.50 -23.22 0.58
N TRP A 193 11.52 -23.12 1.46
CA TRP A 193 10.13 -23.35 1.09
C TRP A 193 9.69 -22.34 0.02
N LYS A 194 9.26 -22.88 -1.13
CA LYS A 194 8.90 -22.12 -2.35
C LYS A 194 10.04 -21.23 -2.88
N ALA A 195 11.29 -21.65 -2.73
CA ALA A 195 12.44 -20.93 -3.30
C ALA A 195 12.31 -20.71 -4.83
N ASN A 196 11.62 -21.60 -5.55
CA ASN A 196 11.34 -21.49 -6.98
C ASN A 196 10.46 -20.29 -7.39
N GLU A 197 9.72 -19.69 -6.45
CA GLU A 197 8.93 -18.47 -6.71
C GLU A 197 9.77 -17.18 -6.54
N ARG A 198 10.99 -17.28 -5.98
CA ARG A 198 11.89 -16.14 -5.75
C ARG A 198 12.76 -15.87 -6.98
N VAL A 199 13.12 -14.61 -7.18
CA VAL A 199 14.06 -14.21 -8.24
C VAL A 199 15.46 -14.14 -7.65
N GLU A 200 16.45 -14.77 -8.28
CA GLU A 200 17.85 -14.64 -7.87
C GLU A 200 18.30 -13.17 -7.91
N GLU A 201 18.84 -12.69 -6.80
CA GLU A 201 19.16 -11.27 -6.60
C GLU A 201 20.22 -10.76 -7.59
N ASP A 202 21.16 -11.63 -7.95
CA ASP A 202 22.24 -11.36 -8.92
C ASP A 202 21.76 -11.35 -10.38
N GLU A 203 20.72 -12.12 -10.68
CA GLU A 203 20.14 -12.20 -12.03
C GLU A 203 18.94 -11.26 -12.21
N ALA A 204 18.51 -10.58 -11.16
CA ALA A 204 17.37 -9.69 -11.19
C ALA A 204 17.61 -8.44 -12.06
N ALA A 205 16.57 -7.99 -12.75
CA ALA A 205 16.52 -6.70 -13.43
C ALA A 205 15.22 -5.96 -13.08
N LEU A 206 15.28 -4.63 -13.04
CA LEU A 206 14.08 -3.80 -12.99
C LEU A 206 13.52 -3.68 -14.41
N TRP A 207 12.24 -3.97 -14.57
CA TRP A 207 11.51 -3.84 -15.83
C TRP A 207 10.57 -2.66 -15.77
N PHE A 208 10.71 -1.77 -16.75
CA PHE A 208 9.84 -0.61 -16.94
C PHE A 208 9.28 -0.61 -18.36
N CYS A 209 7.95 -0.53 -18.49
CA CYS A 209 7.24 -0.55 -19.78
C CYS A 209 7.69 -1.69 -20.72
N GLY A 210 7.90 -2.90 -20.18
CA GLY A 210 8.26 -4.09 -20.96
C GLY A 210 9.73 -4.13 -21.42
N LYS A 211 10.60 -3.24 -20.91
CA LYS A 211 12.04 -3.27 -21.18
C LYS A 211 12.84 -3.33 -19.88
N PRO A 212 13.94 -4.09 -19.84
CA PRO A 212 14.85 -4.06 -18.70
C PRO A 212 15.53 -2.69 -18.61
N MET A 213 15.70 -2.20 -17.38
CA MET A 213 16.39 -0.94 -17.10
C MET A 213 17.90 -1.21 -17.05
N GLU A 214 18.64 -0.64 -18.00
CA GLU A 214 20.09 -0.80 -18.10
C GLU A 214 20.87 0.37 -17.47
N ALA A 215 20.19 1.50 -17.27
CA ALA A 215 20.77 2.74 -16.76
C ALA A 215 20.23 3.11 -15.38
N THR A 216 20.81 4.14 -14.76
CA THR A 216 20.33 4.67 -13.49
C THR A 216 18.86 5.13 -13.59
N LEU A 217 18.10 4.98 -12.50
CA LEU A 217 16.71 5.45 -12.40
C LEU A 217 16.55 6.92 -12.84
N ALA A 218 17.57 7.74 -12.59
CA ALA A 218 17.62 9.14 -13.01
C ALA A 218 17.44 9.35 -14.53
N LYS A 219 17.92 8.42 -15.37
CA LYS A 219 17.77 8.51 -16.83
C LYS A 219 16.32 8.29 -17.27
N TYR A 220 15.58 7.44 -16.55
CA TYR A 220 14.20 7.09 -16.86
C TYR A 220 13.20 8.07 -16.22
N CYS A 221 13.44 8.51 -14.98
CA CYS A 221 12.59 9.47 -14.28
C CYS A 221 12.81 10.93 -14.74
N GLY A 222 13.94 11.20 -15.40
CA GLY A 222 14.39 12.54 -15.78
C GLY A 222 14.84 13.38 -14.59
N ARG A 223 14.77 14.71 -14.76
CA ARG A 223 15.16 15.71 -13.75
C ARG A 223 14.01 16.10 -12.79
N ASN A 224 12.85 15.46 -12.94
CA ASN A 224 11.68 15.77 -12.12
C ASN A 224 11.70 14.97 -10.81
N GLU A 225 11.53 15.68 -9.71
CA GLU A 225 11.65 15.17 -8.33
C GLU A 225 10.39 14.44 -7.86
N LYS A 226 9.26 14.60 -8.55
CA LYS A 226 7.99 13.95 -8.19
C LYS A 226 7.62 12.81 -9.14
N SER A 227 8.55 12.39 -10.00
CA SER A 227 8.33 11.26 -10.91
C SER A 227 8.21 9.97 -10.11
N LYS A 228 7.04 9.32 -10.21
CA LYS A 228 6.80 7.97 -9.69
C LYS A 228 6.94 6.98 -10.84
N VAL A 229 7.74 5.95 -10.63
CA VAL A 229 7.91 4.88 -11.63
C VAL A 229 7.49 3.57 -11.00
N ILE A 230 6.58 2.88 -11.67
CA ILE A 230 6.16 1.53 -11.30
C ILE A 230 7.07 0.58 -12.06
N VAL A 231 7.84 -0.21 -11.32
CA VAL A 231 8.77 -1.20 -11.89
C VAL A 231 8.38 -2.58 -11.42
N LYS A 232 8.64 -3.58 -12.29
CA LYS A 232 8.54 -5.00 -11.94
C LYS A 232 9.93 -5.58 -11.82
N VAL A 233 10.15 -6.50 -10.90
CA VAL A 233 11.42 -7.24 -10.82
C VAL A 233 11.23 -8.59 -11.48
N ALA A 234 12.12 -8.90 -12.42
CA ALA A 234 12.13 -10.19 -13.10
C ALA A 234 13.55 -10.53 -13.57
N PRO A 235 13.86 -11.81 -13.84
CA PRO A 235 15.17 -12.23 -14.31
C PRO A 235 15.60 -11.47 -15.57
N ARG A 236 16.87 -11.05 -15.63
CA ARG A 236 17.43 -10.26 -16.74
C ARG A 236 17.43 -11.01 -18.07
N LYS A 237 17.69 -12.32 -18.03
CA LYS A 237 17.74 -13.19 -19.22
C LYS A 237 16.40 -13.93 -19.48
N GLY A 238 15.31 -13.49 -18.86
CA GLY A 238 13.99 -14.11 -18.99
C GLY A 238 13.10 -13.47 -20.06
N PRO A 239 11.92 -14.06 -20.34
CA PRO A 239 10.87 -13.38 -21.08
C PRO A 239 10.45 -12.11 -20.33
N ALA A 240 9.99 -11.10 -21.06
CA ALA A 240 9.45 -9.89 -20.43
C ALA A 240 8.34 -10.29 -19.43
N PRO A 241 8.33 -9.70 -18.22
CA PRO A 241 7.31 -10.01 -17.24
C PRO A 241 5.94 -9.77 -17.87
N SER A 242 4.99 -10.64 -17.56
CA SER A 242 3.65 -10.53 -18.13
C SER A 242 3.11 -9.13 -17.85
N CYS A 243 2.77 -8.42 -18.92
CA CYS A 243 1.91 -7.26 -18.81
C CYS A 243 0.56 -7.70 -18.21
N GLU A 244 -0.21 -6.74 -17.69
CA GLU A 244 -1.57 -6.97 -17.19
C GLU A 244 -2.33 -7.98 -18.09
N PRO A 245 -3.10 -8.91 -17.49
CA PRO A 245 -3.83 -9.90 -18.27
C PRO A 245 -4.66 -9.18 -19.32
N ARG A 246 -4.52 -9.61 -20.58
CA ARG A 246 -5.18 -9.00 -21.73
C ARG A 246 -6.67 -8.88 -21.41
N MET A 247 -7.15 -7.63 -21.26
CA MET A 247 -8.51 -7.30 -20.82
C MET A 247 -9.52 -8.16 -21.58
N ARG A 248 -10.32 -8.95 -20.86
CA ARG A 248 -11.27 -9.87 -21.51
C ARG A 248 -12.31 -9.07 -22.29
N TYR A 249 -12.91 -9.70 -23.30
CA TYR A 249 -13.90 -9.03 -24.16
C TYR A 249 -15.10 -8.50 -23.37
N GLU A 250 -15.49 -9.21 -22.30
CA GLU A 250 -16.58 -8.81 -21.41
C GLU A 250 -16.24 -7.53 -20.63
N ASP A 251 -15.03 -7.43 -20.08
CA ASP A 251 -14.54 -6.25 -19.36
C ASP A 251 -14.40 -5.04 -20.29
N GLN A 252 -13.90 -5.24 -21.51
CA GLN A 252 -13.85 -4.20 -22.55
C GLN A 252 -15.24 -3.68 -22.89
N ARG A 253 -16.23 -4.57 -23.00
CA ARG A 253 -17.62 -4.20 -23.29
C ARG A 253 -18.27 -3.47 -22.13
N ALA A 254 -18.00 -3.88 -20.88
CA ALA A 254 -18.47 -3.19 -19.69
C ALA A 254 -17.88 -1.77 -19.60
N LEU A 255 -16.57 -1.63 -19.85
CA LEU A 255 -15.88 -0.35 -19.91
C LEU A 255 -16.45 0.56 -21.00
N TYR A 256 -16.67 0.03 -22.20
CA TYR A 256 -17.25 0.79 -23.32
C TYR A 256 -18.65 1.31 -22.99
N ARG A 257 -19.52 0.47 -22.39
CA ARG A 257 -20.85 0.89 -21.93
C ARG A 257 -20.77 2.01 -20.90
N ALA A 258 -19.89 1.87 -19.90
CA ALA A 258 -19.70 2.89 -18.88
C ALA A 258 -19.21 4.23 -19.48
N MET A 259 -18.29 4.18 -20.45
CA MET A 259 -17.82 5.36 -21.18
C MET A 259 -18.93 6.02 -22.01
N CYS A 260 -19.77 5.22 -22.69
CA CYS A 260 -20.92 5.74 -23.43
C CYS A 260 -21.93 6.43 -22.50
N GLN A 261 -22.31 5.78 -21.40
CA GLN A 261 -23.22 6.36 -20.39
C GLN A 261 -22.65 7.66 -19.82
N ARG A 262 -21.35 7.68 -19.52
CA ARG A 262 -20.67 8.89 -19.03
C ARG A 262 -20.71 10.02 -20.05
N ARG A 263 -20.48 9.72 -21.33
CA ARG A 263 -20.55 10.69 -22.43
C ARG A 263 -21.97 11.22 -22.65
N GLU A 264 -22.97 10.36 -22.54
CA GLU A 264 -24.39 10.77 -22.61
C GLU A 264 -24.77 11.68 -21.44
N ALA A 265 -24.30 11.37 -20.23
CA ALA A 265 -24.51 12.21 -19.05
C ALA A 265 -23.85 13.60 -19.22
N TYR A 266 -22.62 13.66 -19.75
CA TYR A 266 -21.97 14.94 -20.05
C TYR A 266 -22.74 15.74 -21.10
N LYS A 267 -23.25 15.08 -22.16
CA LYS A 267 -24.05 15.73 -23.18
C LYS A 267 -25.37 16.28 -22.62
N GLN A 268 -26.05 15.54 -21.74
CA GLN A 268 -27.27 16.00 -21.08
C GLN A 268 -27.00 17.22 -20.19
N LEU A 269 -25.89 17.24 -19.47
CA LEU A 269 -25.47 18.38 -18.65
C LEU A 269 -25.19 19.61 -19.53
N GLU A 270 -24.46 19.46 -20.63
CA GLU A 270 -24.22 20.54 -21.60
C GLU A 270 -25.53 21.07 -22.20
N ASP A 271 -26.43 20.17 -22.63
CA ASP A 271 -27.72 20.53 -23.20
C ASP A 271 -28.63 21.24 -22.17
N SER A 272 -28.56 20.86 -20.88
CA SER A 272 -29.28 21.53 -19.79
C SER A 272 -28.70 22.89 -19.43
N GLU A 273 -27.38 23.03 -19.30
CA GLU A 273 -26.74 24.31 -18.99
C GLU A 273 -26.96 25.32 -20.13
N LEU A 274 -26.88 24.88 -21.37
CA LEU A 274 -27.16 25.72 -22.53
C LEU A 274 -28.64 26.10 -22.58
N ARG A 275 -29.56 25.17 -22.28
CA ARG A 275 -30.99 25.48 -22.18
C ARG A 275 -31.27 26.49 -21.08
N ASP A 276 -30.70 26.31 -19.90
CA ASP A 276 -30.91 27.17 -18.74
C ASP A 276 -30.36 28.57 -18.99
N ARG A 277 -29.22 28.70 -19.67
CA ARG A 277 -28.67 29.99 -20.10
C ARG A 277 -29.56 30.70 -21.14
N VAL A 278 -30.10 29.95 -22.11
CA VAL A 278 -31.04 30.49 -23.13
C VAL A 278 -32.37 30.90 -22.47
N VAL A 279 -32.88 30.10 -21.53
CA VAL A 279 -34.09 30.43 -20.76
C VAL A 279 -33.86 31.68 -19.90
N GLN A 280 -32.72 31.80 -19.20
CA GLN A 280 -32.37 33.00 -18.44
C GLN A 280 -32.21 34.26 -19.33
N GLN A 281 -31.64 34.12 -20.53
CA GLN A 281 -31.57 35.22 -21.50
C GLN A 281 -32.94 35.64 -22.03
N SER A 282 -33.84 34.70 -22.32
CA SER A 282 -35.20 35.02 -22.76
C SER A 282 -36.04 35.69 -21.65
N TRP A 283 -35.86 35.27 -20.40
CA TRP A 283 -36.54 35.87 -19.24
C TRP A 283 -36.02 37.27 -18.90
N SER A 284 -34.71 37.51 -19.01
CA SER A 284 -34.12 38.85 -18.85
C SER A 284 -34.52 39.81 -19.99
N THR A 285 -34.70 39.29 -21.21
CA THR A 285 -35.19 40.07 -22.37
C THR A 285 -36.68 40.40 -22.25
N GLY A 286 -37.52 39.46 -21.78
CA GLY A 286 -38.94 39.71 -21.51
C GLY A 286 -39.18 40.71 -20.38
N ARG A 287 -38.29 40.75 -19.38
CA ARG A 287 -38.35 41.72 -18.28
C ARG A 287 -37.97 43.14 -18.71
N LEU A 288 -37.15 43.29 -19.75
CA LEU A 288 -36.84 44.59 -20.36
C LEU A 288 -37.98 45.14 -21.22
N LEU A 289 -38.81 44.27 -21.83
CA LEU A 289 -39.93 44.68 -22.69
C LEU A 289 -41.20 45.06 -21.91
N LEU A 290 -41.48 44.44 -20.75
CA LEU A 290 -42.64 44.83 -19.92
C LEU A 290 -42.42 46.09 -19.06
N GLY A 291 -41.19 46.58 -18.92
CA GLY A 291 -40.88 47.80 -18.17
C GLY A 291 -41.09 49.10 -18.96
N ALA A 292 -41.16 49.04 -20.30
CA ALA A 292 -41.23 50.22 -21.16
C ALA A 292 -42.66 50.63 -21.55
N ALA A 293 -43.64 49.73 -21.44
CA ALA A 293 -45.02 49.99 -21.88
C ALA A 293 -45.94 50.60 -20.79
N ALA A 294 -45.44 50.77 -19.55
CA ALA A 294 -46.24 51.29 -18.43
C ALA A 294 -45.98 52.78 -18.10
N ALA A 295 -45.30 53.52 -18.97
CA ALA A 295 -44.96 54.93 -18.74
C ALA A 295 -45.50 55.86 -19.83
N SER A 296 -46.81 55.79 -20.14
CA SER A 296 -47.46 56.77 -21.01
C SER A 296 -48.98 56.87 -20.79
N SER A 297 -49.38 57.45 -19.65
CA SER A 297 -50.67 58.14 -19.37
C SER A 297 -50.61 58.58 -17.90
N SER A 298 -50.84 59.79 -17.43
CA SER A 298 -51.52 60.98 -17.95
C SER A 298 -51.18 62.16 -17.00
N HIS A 299 -51.10 63.37 -17.56
CA HIS A 299 -51.08 64.65 -16.84
C HIS A 299 -52.40 64.91 -16.08
N SER A 300 -52.31 65.46 -14.85
CA SER A 300 -52.81 66.83 -14.52
C SER A 300 -52.73 67.18 -13.02
N GLU A 301 -52.09 68.32 -12.76
CA GLU A 301 -52.30 69.33 -11.70
C GLU A 301 -52.14 69.01 -10.19
N GLY A 302 -51.33 69.83 -9.50
CA GLY A 302 -51.40 69.95 -8.03
C GLY A 302 -50.15 70.46 -7.30
N LYS A 303 -49.97 71.79 -7.30
CA LYS A 303 -49.24 72.67 -6.35
C LYS A 303 -48.64 72.07 -5.04
N ARG A 304 -47.39 72.52 -4.77
CA ARG A 304 -46.81 73.04 -3.49
C ARG A 304 -46.11 72.10 -2.48
N MET A 305 -44.84 72.49 -2.21
CA MET A 305 -44.15 72.64 -0.92
C MET A 305 -43.35 71.48 -0.26
N MET A 306 -42.03 71.77 -0.12
CA MET A 306 -41.13 71.63 1.05
C MET A 306 -40.63 70.25 1.53
N THR A 307 -39.28 70.22 1.72
CA THR A 307 -38.48 69.44 2.70
C THR A 307 -38.45 67.91 2.54
N SER A 308 -37.37 67.12 2.73
CA SER A 308 -36.07 67.28 3.40
C SER A 308 -35.17 66.07 3.08
N LEU A 309 -33.85 66.30 3.09
CA LEU A 309 -32.73 65.46 3.60
C LEU A 309 -32.78 63.91 3.50
N GLY A 310 -31.69 63.34 2.97
CA GLY A 310 -31.33 61.93 3.14
C GLY A 310 -30.03 61.56 2.42
N SER A 311 -28.90 61.92 3.02
CA SER A 311 -27.54 61.48 2.65
C SER A 311 -27.36 59.97 2.84
N GLY A 312 -26.66 59.30 1.92
CA GLY A 312 -26.28 57.90 2.06
C GLY A 312 -25.24 57.45 1.03
N THR A 313 -23.97 57.64 1.38
CA THR A 313 -22.77 57.06 0.78
C THR A 313 -22.77 55.53 0.78
N SER A 314 -22.31 54.87 -0.30
CA SER A 314 -21.77 53.50 -0.19
C SER A 314 -20.61 53.27 -1.17
N SER A 315 -19.52 52.76 -0.60
CA SER A 315 -18.23 52.36 -1.18
C SER A 315 -18.32 51.06 -2.00
N PRO A 316 -17.31 50.74 -2.83
CA PRO A 316 -17.32 49.54 -3.67
C PRO A 316 -17.10 48.26 -2.85
N ALA A 317 -17.95 47.26 -3.05
CA ALA A 317 -17.88 45.98 -2.37
C ALA A 317 -16.77 45.09 -2.93
N THR A 318 -15.94 44.61 -2.02
CA THR A 318 -14.91 43.59 -2.14
C THR A 318 -15.51 42.25 -2.55
N LEU A 319 -14.93 41.59 -3.56
CA LEU A 319 -15.28 40.23 -3.96
C LEU A 319 -14.81 39.24 -2.88
N CYS A 320 -15.76 38.65 -2.15
CA CYS A 320 -15.53 37.57 -1.20
C CYS A 320 -15.51 36.23 -1.96
N THR A 321 -14.38 35.51 -1.91
CA THR A 321 -14.22 34.16 -2.47
C THR A 321 -14.38 33.10 -1.37
N ASP A 322 -15.54 33.08 -0.71
CA ASP A 322 -15.92 31.96 0.15
C ASP A 322 -16.93 31.08 -0.61
N GLY A 323 -16.46 29.92 -1.10
CA GLY A 323 -17.38 28.91 -1.64
C GLY A 323 -16.87 27.99 -2.75
N LEU A 324 -15.60 28.06 -3.17
CA LEU A 324 -15.09 27.10 -4.17
C LEU A 324 -14.76 25.76 -3.51
N ARG A 325 -15.72 24.82 -3.57
CA ARG A 325 -15.47 23.40 -3.29
C ARG A 325 -14.62 22.78 -4.41
N PRO A 326 -13.70 21.85 -4.12
CA PRO A 326 -12.93 21.15 -5.14
C PRO A 326 -13.82 20.34 -6.09
N ILE A 327 -13.54 20.43 -7.40
CA ILE A 327 -14.32 19.84 -8.50
C ILE A 327 -14.12 18.31 -8.64
N PHE A 328 -13.36 17.67 -7.75
CA PHE A 328 -13.14 16.23 -7.78
C PHE A 328 -13.84 15.54 -6.62
N PRO A 329 -14.79 14.61 -6.84
CA PRO A 329 -15.25 13.74 -5.78
C PRO A 329 -14.12 12.77 -5.38
N CYS A 330 -13.90 12.63 -4.07
CA CYS A 330 -13.13 11.53 -3.50
C CYS A 330 -13.67 10.20 -4.06
N LYS A 331 -12.76 9.35 -4.56
CA LYS A 331 -13.09 7.97 -4.93
C LYS A 331 -13.56 7.24 -3.68
N GLU A 332 -14.84 6.90 -3.66
CA GLU A 332 -15.42 5.95 -2.73
C GLU A 332 -14.98 4.55 -3.17
N GLU A 333 -14.15 3.91 -2.35
CA GLU A 333 -13.70 2.53 -2.53
C GLU A 333 -14.90 1.60 -2.34
N ARG A 334 -15.44 1.05 -3.43
CA ARG A 334 -16.35 -0.07 -3.37
C ARG A 334 -15.54 -1.36 -3.29
N GLU A 335 -15.51 -1.93 -2.09
CA GLU A 335 -15.16 -3.33 -1.87
C GLU A 335 -16.15 -4.23 -2.62
N LEU A 336 -15.63 -5.16 -3.43
CA LEU A 336 -16.41 -6.23 -4.02
C LEU A 336 -16.26 -7.48 -3.15
N PRO A 337 -17.35 -8.24 -2.89
CA PRO A 337 -17.25 -9.54 -2.24
C PRO A 337 -16.67 -10.55 -3.21
N ILE A 338 -15.64 -11.25 -2.77
CA ILE A 338 -15.04 -12.40 -3.46
C ILE A 338 -16.00 -13.59 -3.26
N SER A 339 -16.41 -14.23 -4.35
CA SER A 339 -17.05 -15.56 -4.37
C SER A 339 -16.08 -16.58 -4.94
#